data_AF-A0A0X3BLF1-F1
#
_entry.id   AF-A0A0X3BLF1-F1
#
_cell.length_a   1.000
_cell.length_b   1.000
_cell.length_c   1.000
_cell.angle_alpha   90.00
_cell.angle_beta   90.00
_cell.angle_gamma   90.00
#
_symmetry.space_group_name_H-M   'P 1'
#
loop_
_entity.id
_entity.type
_entity.pdbx_description
1 polymer ?
#
loop_
_entity_poly.entity_id
_entity_poly.type
_entity_poly.pdbx_seq_one_letter_code
_entity_poly.pdbx_strand_id
1 'polypeptide(L)'
;MRPVSPTGEPVTRECLALVGAAEALLAREVPGTIRVRCSGRRAIIEADPAYRRRLERLLGAVKDLGFEDVAIAPGGYEEGGADSWKR
;
A
#
# COMPACT_ATOMS: atom_id res chain seq x y z
N MET A 1 1.22 -23.40 3.71
CA MET A 1 0.68 -22.29 4.52
C MET A 1 0.46 -21.11 3.61
N ARG A 2 -0.76 -20.54 3.56
CA ARG A 2 -1.05 -19.31 2.80
C ARG A 2 -0.72 -18.11 3.72
N PRO A 3 -0.04 -17.06 3.22
CA PRO A 3 0.14 -15.85 4.01
C PRO A 3 -1.25 -15.26 4.31
N VAL A 4 -1.48 -14.90 5.57
CA VAL A 4 -2.70 -14.24 6.04
C VAL A 4 -2.36 -12.79 6.33
N SER A 5 -3.25 -11.89 5.91
CA SER A 5 -3.11 -10.46 6.22
C SER A 5 -3.34 -10.29 7.72
N PRO A 6 -2.76 -9.27 8.39
CA PRO A 6 -3.01 -9.00 9.80
C PRO A 6 -4.50 -8.87 10.20
N THR A 7 -5.42 -8.73 9.23
CA THR A 7 -6.88 -8.71 9.44
C THR A 7 -7.54 -10.11 9.40
N GLY A 8 -6.77 -11.20 9.23
CA GLY A 8 -7.30 -12.57 9.14
C GLY A 8 -7.92 -12.92 7.78
N GLU A 9 -7.91 -11.99 6.83
CA GLU A 9 -8.29 -12.26 5.45
C GLU A 9 -7.19 -13.02 4.71
N PRO A 10 -7.55 -14.00 3.87
CA PRO A 10 -6.57 -14.72 3.06
C PRO A 10 -5.88 -13.73 2.11
N VAL A 11 -4.56 -13.60 2.22
CA VAL A 11 -3.80 -12.89 1.18
C VAL A 11 -3.91 -13.73 -0.09
N THR A 12 -4.69 -13.25 -1.05
CA THR A 12 -4.82 -13.93 -2.33
C THR A 12 -3.58 -13.65 -3.17
N ARG A 13 -3.28 -14.56 -4.11
CA ARG A 13 -2.17 -14.36 -5.07
C ARG A 13 -2.39 -13.12 -5.93
N GLU A 14 -3.66 -12.76 -6.14
CA GLU A 14 -4.08 -11.55 -6.83
C GLU A 14 -3.71 -10.30 -6.02
N CYS A 15 -3.98 -10.26 -4.71
CA CYS A 15 -3.56 -9.17 -3.86
C CYS A 15 -2.05 -8.93 -3.91
N LEU A 16 -1.24 -10.00 -3.85
CA LEU A 16 0.22 -9.89 -3.98
C LEU A 16 0.66 -9.36 -5.34
N ALA A 17 -0.01 -9.78 -6.42
CA ALA A 17 0.28 -9.28 -7.76
C ALA A 17 -0.05 -7.78 -7.89
N LEU A 18 -1.18 -7.36 -7.34
CA LEU A 18 -1.60 -5.95 -7.32
C LEU A 18 -0.66 -5.08 -6.48
N VAL A 19 -0.23 -5.57 -5.31
CA VAL A 19 0.76 -4.90 -4.46
C VAL A 19 2.08 -4.72 -5.22
N GLY A 20 2.60 -5.78 -5.84
CA GLY A 20 3.85 -5.69 -6.61
C GLY A 20 3.75 -4.71 -7.79
N ALA A 21 2.62 -4.69 -8.49
CA ALA A 21 2.38 -3.74 -9.57
C ALA A 21 2.31 -2.28 -9.07
N ALA A 22 1.63 -2.06 -7.94
CA ALA A 22 1.53 -0.74 -7.33
C ALA A 22 2.89 -0.24 -6.83
N GLU A 23 3.67 -1.07 -6.13
CA GLU A 23 5.02 -0.71 -5.66
C GLU A 23 5.94 -0.38 -6.84
N ALA A 24 5.93 -1.18 -7.91
CA ALA A 24 6.73 -0.91 -9.10
C ALA A 24 6.34 0.40 -9.79
N LEU A 25 5.04 0.74 -9.82
CA LEU A 25 4.55 2.01 -10.38
C LEU A 25 5.04 3.19 -9.53
N LEU A 26 4.89 3.09 -8.21
CA LEU A 26 5.23 4.18 -7.28
C LEU A 26 6.74 4.40 -7.17
N ALA A 27 7.54 3.33 -7.20
CA ALA A 27 9.01 3.38 -7.10
C ALA A 27 9.67 4.13 -8.28
N ARG A 28 8.98 4.27 -9.41
CA ARG A 28 9.46 5.07 -10.56
C ARG A 28 9.38 6.57 -10.31
N GLU A 29 8.45 7.00 -9.46
CA GLU A 29 8.09 8.40 -9.26
C GLU A 29 8.56 8.95 -7.91
N VAL A 30 8.70 8.07 -6.93
CA VAL A 30 9.08 8.40 -5.56
C VAL A 30 10.37 7.65 -5.23
N PRO A 31 11.51 8.35 -5.13
CA PRO A 31 12.74 7.73 -4.66
C PRO A 31 12.65 7.48 -3.16
N GLY A 32 13.02 6.28 -2.72
CA GLY A 32 13.05 5.89 -1.30
C GLY A 32 12.17 4.68 -1.00
N THR A 33 11.91 4.46 0.29
CA THR A 33 11.14 3.31 0.76
C THR A 33 9.64 3.57 0.64
N ILE A 34 8.98 2.74 -0.15
CA ILE A 34 7.52 2.71 -0.31
C ILE A 34 7.07 1.31 0.08
N ARG A 35 5.98 1.22 0.83
CA ARG A 35 5.30 -0.04 1.11
C ARG A 35 3.84 0.09 0.73
N VAL A 36 3.33 -0.90 0.01
CA VAL A 36 1.89 -1.01 -0.26
C VAL A 36 1.34 -2.19 0.53
N ARG A 37 0.42 -1.91 1.44
CA ARG A 37 -0.34 -2.95 2.14
C ARG A 37 -1.69 -3.13 1.47
N CYS A 38 -2.11 -4.38 1.29
CA CYS A 38 -3.44 -4.72 0.83
C CYS A 38 -4.25 -5.41 1.93
N SER A 39 -5.53 -5.07 2.03
CA SER A 39 -6.53 -5.82 2.79
C SER A 39 -7.78 -5.94 1.91
N GLY A 40 -8.14 -7.16 1.51
CA GLY A 40 -9.07 -7.40 0.41
C GLY A 40 -8.70 -6.62 -0.86
N ARG A 41 -9.63 -5.78 -1.34
CA ARG A 41 -9.46 -4.89 -2.51
C ARG A 41 -9.04 -3.46 -2.15
N ARG A 42 -8.63 -3.22 -0.90
CA ARG A 42 -8.18 -1.91 -0.43
C ARG A 42 -6.66 -1.87 -0.35
N ALA A 43 -6.05 -0.81 -0.87
CA ALA A 43 -4.62 -0.52 -0.74
C ALA A 43 -4.35 0.63 0.24
N ILE A 44 -3.31 0.47 1.05
CA ILE A 44 -2.75 1.51 1.92
C ILE A 44 -1.30 1.71 1.52
N ILE A 45 -0.94 2.93 1.15
CA ILE A 45 0.41 3.31 0.73
C ILE A 45 1.11 3.98 1.92
N GLU A 46 2.21 3.38 2.37
CA GLU A 46 3.16 3.94 3.32
C GLU A 46 4.37 4.45 2.56
N ALA A 47 4.65 5.75 2.66
CA ALA A 47 5.76 6.40 1.98
C ALA A 47 6.15 7.68 2.72
N ASP A 48 7.30 8.25 2.39
CA ASP A 48 7.75 9.50 2.98
C ASP A 48 6.74 10.65 2.69
N PRO A 49 6.30 11.39 3.73
CA PRO A 49 5.31 12.47 3.60
C PRO A 49 5.74 13.59 2.66
N ALA A 50 7.04 13.78 2.41
CA ALA A 50 7.56 14.74 1.43
C ALA A 50 7.01 14.47 0.02
N TYR A 51 6.68 13.22 -0.31
CA TYR A 51 6.14 12.83 -1.61
C TYR A 51 4.62 12.70 -1.63
N ARG A 52 3.92 13.02 -0.54
CA ARG A 52 2.46 12.88 -0.43
C ARG A 52 1.70 13.49 -1.61
N ARG A 53 2.01 14.75 -1.99
CA ARG A 53 1.36 15.42 -3.13
C ARG A 53 1.62 14.76 -4.48
N ARG A 54 2.72 14.02 -4.62
CA ARG A 54 3.03 13.24 -5.83
C ARG A 54 2.26 11.93 -5.82
N LEU A 55 2.22 11.24 -4.67
CA LEU A 55 1.43 10.04 -4.45
C LEU A 55 -0.06 10.27 -4.67
N GLU A 56 -0.61 11.39 -4.19
CA GLU A 56 -2.01 11.77 -4.39
C GLU A 56 -2.41 11.81 -5.88
N ARG A 57 -1.47 12.18 -6.77
CA ARG A 57 -1.71 12.15 -8.22
C ARG A 57 -1.64 10.75 -8.82
N LEU A 58 -0.92 9.84 -8.18
CA LEU A 58 -0.75 8.46 -8.60
C LEU A 58 -1.86 7.55 -8.06
N LEU A 59 -2.70 8.02 -7.12
CA LEU A 59 -3.80 7.24 -6.56
C LEU A 59 -4.77 6.72 -7.63
N GLY A 60 -5.07 7.53 -8.65
CA GLY A 60 -5.89 7.09 -9.78
C GLY A 60 -5.25 5.92 -10.52
N ALA A 61 -3.98 6.05 -10.88
CA ALA A 61 -3.24 5.00 -11.58
C ALA A 61 -3.09 3.71 -10.75
N VAL A 62 -2.93 3.82 -9.43
CA VAL A 62 -2.93 2.67 -8.52
C VAL A 62 -4.31 2.03 -8.46
N LYS A 63 -5.39 2.83 -8.40
CA LYS A 63 -6.76 2.33 -8.39
C LYS A 63 -7.09 1.56 -9.68
N ASP A 64 -6.62 2.05 -10.82
CA ASP A 64 -6.79 1.41 -12.14
C ASP A 64 -6.11 0.04 -12.26
N LEU A 65 -5.20 -0.33 -11.35
CA LEU A 65 -4.64 -1.67 -11.27
C LEU A 65 -5.67 -2.72 -10.81
N GLY A 66 -6.76 -2.30 -10.15
CA GLY A 66 -7.83 -3.19 -9.68
C GLY A 66 -8.17 -3.06 -8.19
N PHE A 67 -7.69 -2.02 -7.51
CA PHE A 67 -8.11 -1.72 -6.14
C PHE A 67 -9.45 -0.97 -6.13
N GLU A 68 -10.33 -1.30 -5.20
CA GLU A 68 -11.60 -0.57 -5.00
C GLU A 68 -11.37 0.76 -4.27
N ASP A 69 -10.43 0.77 -3.33
CA ASP A 69 -10.04 1.93 -2.55
C ASP A 69 -8.52 1.99 -2.37
N VAL A 70 -7.97 3.20 -2.40
CA VAL A 70 -6.53 3.45 -2.23
C VAL A 70 -6.36 4.65 -1.30
N ALA A 71 -5.66 4.45 -0.19
CA ALA A 71 -5.38 5.48 0.79
C ALA A 71 -3.88 5.64 1.01
N ILE A 72 -3.45 6.84 1.42
CA ILE A 72 -2.09 7.11 1.87
C ILE A 72 -2.10 7.15 3.39
N ALA A 73 -1.21 6.39 4.03
CA ALA A 73 -1.09 6.37 5.47
C ALA A 73 -0.75 7.79 5.99
N PRO A 74 -1.50 8.33 6.97
CA PRO A 74 -1.32 9.71 7.43
C PRO A 74 0.03 9.95 8.14
N GLY A 75 0.65 8.89 8.69
CA GLY A 75 1.95 8.95 9.39
C GLY A 75 3.18 8.77 8.50
N GLY A 76 3.00 8.44 7.22
CA GLY A 76 4.12 8.11 6.32
C GLY A 76 4.70 6.71 6.54
N TYR A 77 5.90 6.46 6.01
CA TYR A 77 6.65 5.21 6.23
C TYR A 77 7.18 5.16 7.66
N GLU A 78 6.61 4.31 8.51
CA GLU A 78 7.17 3.99 9.82
C GLU A 78 7.88 2.64 9.76
N GLU A 79 9.21 2.68 9.96
CA GLU A 79 10.04 1.49 10.15
C GLU A 79 9.70 0.86 11.51
N GLY A 80 8.56 0.17 11.61
CA GLY A 80 8.07 -0.38 12.87
C GLY A 80 6.57 -0.64 12.99
N GLY A 81 5.76 -0.46 11.93
CA GLY A 81 4.30 -0.62 11.97
C GLY A 81 3.77 -2.06 12.11
N ALA A 82 4.33 -2.85 13.03
CA ALA A 82 3.74 -4.10 13.53
C ALA A 82 2.91 -3.87 14.81
N ASP A 83 3.05 -2.73 15.51
CA ASP A 83 2.52 -2.56 16.88
C ASP A 83 1.42 -1.49 17.09
N SER A 84 1.06 -0.70 16.08
CA SER A 84 0.03 0.35 16.26
C SER A 84 -1.39 -0.11 15.89
N TRP A 85 -1.87 -1.17 16.55
CA TRP A 85 -3.30 -1.54 16.55
C TRP A 85 -3.81 -1.73 17.99
N LYS A 86 -3.83 -0.63 18.75
CA LYS A 86 -4.71 -0.46 19.91
C LYS A 86 -5.37 0.93 19.86
N ARG A 87 -6.45 1.05 19.10
CA ARG A 87 -7.74 1.54 19.63
C ARG A 87 -8.85 1.40 18.62
#